data_AF-A0A6A0IK57-F1
#
_entry.id   AF-A0A6A0IK57-F1
#
_cell.length_a   1.000
_cell.length_b   1.000
_cell.length_c   1.000
_cell.angle_alpha   90.00
_cell.angle_beta   90.00
_cell.angle_gamma   90.00
#
_symmetry.space_group_name_H-M   'P 1'
#
loop_
_entity.id
_entity.type
_entity.pdbx_description
1 polymer ?
#
loop_
_entity_poly.entity_id
_entity_poly.type
_entity_poly.pdbx_seq_one_letter_code
_entity_poly.pdbx_strand_id
1 'polypeptide(L)' 'MVELPEEQTQEGPVCDRCERLCEPLELETCPICKKAFCIYCVYRVGSRNYCSRPCGDAFFFGSDSDIEDLPEEETEE' A
#
# COMPACT_ATOMS: atom_id res chain seq x y z
N MET A 1 -37.86 -28.58 -13.16
CA MET A 1 -37.24 -27.51 -12.36
C MET A 1 -35.92 -27.20 -13.01
N VAL A 2 -35.75 -25.98 -13.52
CA VAL A 2 -34.46 -25.53 -14.06
C VAL A 2 -33.70 -24.99 -12.85
N GLU A 3 -32.68 -25.71 -12.42
CA GLU A 3 -31.76 -25.26 -11.37
C GLU A 3 -30.93 -24.12 -11.97
N LEU A 4 -31.19 -22.89 -11.53
CA LEU A 4 -30.40 -21.72 -11.91
C LEU A 4 -29.00 -21.87 -11.28
N PRO A 5 -27.92 -21.65 -12.04
CA PRO A 5 -26.57 -21.75 -11.50
C PRO A 5 -26.40 -20.72 -10.38
N GLU A 6 -25.86 -21.20 -9.26
CA GLU A 6 -25.54 -20.44 -8.06
C GLU A 6 -24.80 -19.15 -8.46
N GLU A 7 -25.36 -18.02 -8.05
CA GLU A 7 -24.76 -16.70 -8.27
C GLU A 7 -23.33 -16.73 -7.74
N GLN A 8 -22.36 -16.75 -8.65
CA GLN A 8 -20.96 -16.66 -8.32
C GLN A 8 -20.73 -15.24 -7.77
N THR A 9 -20.86 -15.09 -6.45
CA THR A 9 -20.36 -13.93 -5.74
C THR A 9 -18.88 -13.82 -6.10
N GLN A 10 -18.55 -12.78 -6.87
CA GLN A 10 -17.17 -12.47 -7.25
C GLN A 10 -16.43 -12.01 -5.99
N GLU A 11 -15.99 -12.96 -5.19
CA GLU A 11 -15.15 -12.73 -4.01
C GLU A 11 -13.72 -12.48 -4.49
N GLY A 12 -13.52 -11.34 -5.16
CA GLY A 12 -12.21 -10.85 -5.56
C GLY A 12 -11.57 -10.06 -4.42
N PRO A 13 -10.22 -9.99 -4.37
CA PRO A 13 -9.56 -9.13 -3.41
C PRO A 13 -9.88 -7.65 -3.71
N VAL A 14 -10.09 -6.87 -2.66
CA VAL A 14 -10.48 -5.46 -2.74
C VAL A 14 -9.35 -4.55 -2.30
N CYS A 15 -9.26 -3.38 -2.92
CA CYS A 15 -8.36 -2.33 -2.48
C CYS A 15 -8.91 -1.65 -1.21
N ASP A 16 -8.17 -1.68 -0.11
CA ASP A 16 -8.57 -1.05 1.18
C ASP A 16 -8.75 0.48 1.10
N ARG A 17 -8.31 1.11 0.00
CA ARG A 17 -8.35 2.56 -0.15
C ARG A 17 -9.48 3.07 -1.03
N CYS A 18 -9.82 2.35 -2.10
CA CYS A 18 -10.87 2.75 -3.03
C CYS A 18 -12.01 1.75 -3.12
N GLU A 19 -11.92 0.64 -2.37
CA GLU A 19 -12.96 -0.39 -2.21
C GLU A 19 -13.37 -1.06 -3.53
N ARG A 20 -12.53 -0.94 -4.56
CA ARG A 20 -12.74 -1.61 -5.85
C ARG A 20 -12.25 -3.04 -5.77
N LEU A 21 -13.04 -3.94 -6.35
CA LEU A 21 -12.57 -5.25 -6.78
C LEU A 21 -11.45 -5.04 -7.78
N CYS A 22 -10.32 -5.69 -7.55
CA CYS A 22 -9.16 -5.65 -8.42
C CYS A 22 -8.67 -7.07 -8.65
N GLU A 23 -8.00 -7.29 -9.78
CA GLU A 23 -7.30 -8.56 -9.97
C GLU A 23 -6.19 -8.70 -8.92
N PRO A 24 -5.90 -9.90 -8.40
CA PRO A 24 -4.83 -10.10 -7.42
C PRO A 24 -3.47 -9.56 -7.89
N LEU A 25 -3.21 -9.58 -9.20
CA LEU A 25 -1.98 -9.06 -9.82
C LEU A 25 -1.89 -7.52 -9.79
N GLU A 26 -3.02 -6.83 -9.65
CA GLU A 26 -3.09 -5.36 -9.59
C GLU A 26 -3.07 -4.83 -8.16
N LEU A 27 -3.06 -5.72 -7.15
CA LEU A 27 -3.00 -5.37 -5.74
C LEU A 27 -1.59 -5.58 -5.19
N GLU A 28 -1.09 -4.52 -4.58
CA GLU A 28 0.17 -4.50 -3.85
C GLU A 28 -0.12 -4.47 -2.34
N THR A 29 0.78 -5.05 -1.55
CA THR A 29 0.66 -5.06 -0.08
C THR A 29 1.58 -4.03 0.54
N CYS A 30 1.07 -3.20 1.44
CA CYS A 30 1.88 -2.15 2.05
C CYS A 30 2.89 -2.77 3.03
N PRO A 31 4.19 -2.48 2.91
CA PRO A 31 5.18 -3.04 3.82
C PRO A 31 4.99 -2.55 5.27
N ILE A 32 4.36 -1.38 5.46
CA ILE A 32 4.15 -0.72 6.76
C ILE A 32 2.88 -1.21 7.46
N CYS A 33 1.72 -1.09 6.82
CA CYS A 33 0.44 -1.40 7.45
C CYS A 33 -0.19 -2.72 6.98
N LYS A 34 0.46 -3.45 6.06
CA LYS A 34 0.01 -4.74 5.48
C LYS A 34 -1.35 -4.71 4.78
N LYS A 35 -1.90 -3.53 4.50
CA LYS A 35 -3.12 -3.34 3.72
C LYS A 35 -2.89 -3.57 2.22
N ALA A 36 -3.91 -4.08 1.54
CA ALA A 36 -3.89 -4.28 0.09
C ALA A 36 -4.37 -3.01 -0.62
N PHE A 37 -3.64 -2.57 -1.64
CA PHE A 37 -4.02 -1.40 -2.41
C PHE A 37 -3.73 -1.60 -3.89
N CYS A 38 -4.57 -1.02 -4.75
CA CYS A 38 -4.39 -1.19 -6.18
C CYS A 38 -3.31 -0.28 -6.74
N ILE A 39 -2.67 -0.70 -7.85
CA ILE A 39 -1.68 0.10 -8.59
C ILE A 39 -2.18 1.51 -8.95
N TYR A 40 -3.49 1.71 -9.16
CA TYR A 40 -4.03 3.03 -9.44
C TYR A 40 -3.94 3.98 -8.23
N CYS A 41 -4.10 3.45 -7.03
CA CYS A 41 -3.95 4.22 -5.80
C CYS A 41 -2.49 4.65 -5.57
N VAL A 42 -1.53 3.80 -5.97
CA VAL A 42 -0.08 4.06 -5.99
C VAL A 42 0.23 5.27 -6.87
N TYR A 43 -0.19 5.21 -8.14
CA TYR A 43 0.03 6.27 -9.11
C TYR A 43 -0.54 7.62 -8.64
N ARG A 44 -1.71 7.64 -8.01
CA ARG A 44 -2.33 8.88 -7.50
C ARG A 44 -1.61 9.49 -6.30
N VAL A 45 -0.96 8.69 -5.47
CA VAL A 45 -0.22 9.19 -4.29
C VAL A 45 1.18 9.64 -4.67
N GLY A 46 1.73 9.09 -5.75
CA GLY A 46 3.12 9.29 -6.15
C GLY A 46 4.10 8.45 -5.32
N SER A 47 3.61 7.45 -4.56
CA SER A 47 4.44 6.54 -3.78
C SER A 47 4.55 5.22 -4.51
N ARG A 48 5.75 4.70 -4.79
CA ARG A 48 5.93 3.45 -5.58
C ARG A 48 5.49 2.17 -4.88
N ASN A 49 5.53 2.11 -3.54
CA ASN A 49 5.34 0.85 -2.80
C ASN A 49 4.47 0.99 -1.53
N TYR A 50 3.75 2.11 -1.37
CA TYR A 50 3.00 2.41 -0.15
C TYR A 50 1.54 2.73 -0.46
N CYS A 51 0.64 2.35 0.45
CA CYS A 51 -0.80 2.61 0.29
C CYS A 51 -1.14 4.11 0.40
N SER A 52 -0.27 4.88 1.05
CA SER A 52 -0.48 6.29 1.40
C SER A 52 0.86 7.00 1.66
N ARG A 53 0.85 8.33 1.55
CA ARG A 53 1.97 9.21 1.93
C ARG A 53 2.51 8.96 3.34
N PRO A 54 1.68 8.92 4.41
CA PRO A 54 2.21 8.72 5.76
C PRO A 54 2.90 7.37 5.95
N CYS A 55 2.49 6.32 5.25
CA CYS A 55 3.26 5.05 5.24
C CYS A 55 4.61 5.21 4.54
N GLY A 56 4.68 5.98 3.46
CA GLY A 56 5.96 6.34 2.85
C GLY A 56 6.84 7.13 3.83
N ASP A 57 6.29 8.16 4.44
CA ASP A 57 7.03 9.02 5.37
C ASP A 57 7.51 8.22 6.60
N ALA A 58 6.69 7.34 7.17
CA ALA A 58 7.07 6.48 8.28
C ALA A 58 8.22 5.51 7.93
N PHE A 59 8.32 5.07 6.67
CA PHE A 59 9.45 4.26 6.22
C PHE A 59 10.72 5.09 6.04
N PHE A 60 10.60 6.31 5.51
CA PHE A 60 11.74 7.17 5.18
C PHE A 60 12.32 7.91 6.39
N PHE A 61 11.46 8.40 7.27
CA PHE A 61 11.85 9.20 8.44
C PHE A 61 11.90 8.38 9.72
N GLY A 62 11.56 7.09 9.65
CA GLY A 62 11.34 6.26 10.81
C GLY A 62 10.11 6.73 11.59
N SER A 63 9.44 5.80 12.28
CA SER A 63 8.74 6.21 13.50
C SER A 63 9.72 7.01 14.36
N ASP A 64 9.28 8.13 14.90
CA ASP A 64 9.99 9.15 15.72
C ASP A 64 10.66 8.60 17.00
N SER A 65 11.06 7.33 17.02
CA SER A 65 11.53 6.57 18.18
C SER A 65 12.93 5.98 18.01
N ASP A 66 13.58 6.16 16.86
CA ASP A 66 14.95 5.69 16.60
C ASP A 66 15.82 6.80 15.95
N ILE A 67 15.83 8.01 16.51
CA ILE A 67 16.94 8.95 16.31
C ILE A 67 18.01 8.57 17.33
N GLU A 68 18.76 7.52 17.03
CA GLU A 68 20.10 7.31 17.56
C GLU A 68 21.02 7.12 16.35
N ASP A 69 21.88 8.11 16.11
CA ASP A 69 23.08 8.05 15.26
C ASP A 69 22.87 8.15 13.72
N LEU A 70 22.55 9.35 13.23
CA LEU A 70 23.04 9.77 11.90
C LEU A 70 24.40 10.45 12.10
N PRO A 71 25.52 9.92 11.59
CA PRO A 71 26.77 10.65 11.63
C PRO A 71 26.63 11.91 10.79
N GLU A 72 26.86 13.07 11.41
CA GLU A 72 26.96 14.36 10.74
C GLU A 72 28.08 14.26 9.68
N GLU A 73 27.73 14.24 8.39
CA GLU A 73 28.73 14.45 7.34
C GLU A 73 29.21 15.91 7.44
N GLU A 74 30.39 16.08 8.03
CA GLU A 74 31.14 17.33 8.03
C GLU A 74 31.44 17.72 6.57
N THR A 75 30.74 18.71 6.05
CA THR A 75 31.16 19.43 4.85
C THR A 75 32.36 20.31 5.22
N GLU A 76 33.58 19.84 4.99
CA GLU A 76 34.78 20.67 4.96
C GLU A 76 34.80 21.53 3.67
N GLU A 77 35.11 22.82 3.84
CA GLU A 77 35.25 23.87 2.81
C GLU A 77 36.35 23.61 1.76
#